data_AF-A0A9Q0TPS9-F1
#
_entry.id   AF-A0A9Q0TPS9-F1
#
_cell.length_a   1.000
_cell.length_b   1.000
_cell.length_c   1.000
_cell.angle_alpha   90.00
_cell.angle_beta   90.00
_cell.angle_gamma   90.00
#
_symmetry.space_group_name_H-M   'P 1'
#
loop_
_entity.id
_entity.type
_entity.pdbx_description
1 polymer ?
#
loop_
_entity_poly.entity_id
_entity_poly.type
_entity_poly.pdbx_seq_one_letter_code
_entity_poly.pdbx_strand_id
1 'polypeptide(L)'
;MGSDEVYPPVGGACLRYQEELAQYMTYEVGGECPVDDVFAQRLMLKGCEPLPRRRCHPKTPANYVEPTPFPQSLWTTPPDASIVWDPYTCKSYQCLIDRKKAPGYFDCKDCFDLDGREKSRWLFDNGRLDYGIDQVLETRPHGTIRIGFDIGGGSGHICGKNEGKKYNHHHQLHEFRCVSQRLPFFDNTLDIVHSMHVLSNWIPDAMLEFTLYDIYRVLRPGGLFWLDHFFCLGSQLNQTYVPMLDRVGFRSLRWNAGMKLDRGIDKNEWYISALLEKPMT
;
A
#
# COMPACT_ATOMS: atom_id res chain seq x y z
N MET A 1 32.81 25.08 -3.00
CA MET A 1 32.24 25.80 -4.16
C MET A 1 30.79 25.35 -4.25
N GLY A 2 29.90 26.08 -3.59
CA GLY A 2 28.46 25.79 -3.57
C GLY A 2 27.80 26.49 -4.75
N SER A 3 26.90 25.80 -5.44
CA SER A 3 26.02 26.45 -6.39
C SER A 3 25.00 27.30 -5.62
N ASP A 4 24.89 28.58 -5.98
CA ASP A 4 23.82 29.49 -5.54
C ASP A 4 22.48 29.15 -6.23
N GLU A 5 22.17 27.86 -6.39
CA GLU A 5 20.92 27.40 -6.99
C GLU A 5 19.88 27.15 -5.90
N VAL A 6 18.90 28.06 -5.81
CA VAL A 6 17.70 27.87 -5.00
C VAL A 6 16.70 27.03 -5.79
N TYR A 7 16.55 25.76 -5.40
CA TYR A 7 15.51 24.90 -5.98
C TYR A 7 14.14 25.26 -5.41
N PRO A 8 13.12 25.50 -6.25
CA PRO A 8 11.77 25.77 -5.78
C PRO A 8 11.21 24.55 -5.04
N PRO A 9 10.46 24.73 -3.94
CA PRO A 9 9.88 23.63 -3.17
C PRO A 9 8.67 22.98 -3.86
N VAL A 10 8.43 23.31 -5.13
CA VAL A 10 7.28 22.90 -5.94
C VAL A 10 7.80 22.32 -7.25
N GLY A 11 7.15 21.29 -7.78
CA GLY A 11 7.53 20.69 -9.05
C GLY A 11 7.65 21.74 -10.17
N GLY A 12 8.75 21.74 -10.92
CA GLY A 12 9.05 22.81 -11.89
C GLY A 12 7.98 23.02 -12.98
N ALA A 13 7.20 21.98 -13.31
CA ALA A 13 6.08 22.11 -14.24
C ALA A 13 4.89 22.90 -13.65
N CYS A 14 4.80 23.01 -12.32
CA CYS A 14 3.77 23.79 -11.63
C CYS A 14 3.80 25.28 -11.97
N LEU A 15 4.97 25.79 -12.36
CA LEU A 15 5.14 27.18 -12.79
C LEU A 15 4.31 27.52 -14.04
N ARG A 16 3.86 26.51 -14.80
CA ARG A 16 3.01 26.67 -15.99
C ARG A 16 1.51 26.69 -15.66
N TYR A 17 1.13 26.41 -14.41
CA TYR A 17 -0.25 26.27 -13.94
C TYR A 17 -0.51 27.19 -12.74
N GLN A 18 -0.15 28.48 -12.88
CA GLN A 18 -0.15 29.43 -11.77
C GLN A 18 -1.56 29.72 -11.24
N GLU A 19 -2.56 29.80 -12.12
CA GLU A 19 -3.96 30.03 -11.71
C GLU A 19 -4.50 28.85 -10.92
N GLU A 20 -4.30 27.63 -11.41
CA GLU A 20 -4.74 26.43 -10.70
C GLU A 20 -3.97 26.24 -9.38
N LEU A 21 -2.68 26.60 -9.35
CA LEU A 21 -1.90 26.60 -8.10
C LEU A 21 -2.42 27.64 -7.10
N ALA A 22 -2.78 28.84 -7.54
CA ALA A 22 -3.36 29.86 -6.69
C ALA A 22 -4.71 29.41 -6.12
N GLN A 23 -5.54 28.78 -6.95
CA GLN A 23 -6.78 28.14 -6.50
C GLN A 23 -6.50 27.05 -5.47
N TYR A 24 -5.52 26.17 -5.71
CA TYR A 24 -5.10 25.15 -4.75
C TYR A 24 -4.57 25.77 -3.44
N MET A 25 -3.96 26.95 -3.49
CA MET A 25 -3.45 27.63 -2.30
C MET A 25 -4.47 28.54 -1.61
N THR A 26 -5.74 28.50 -2.05
CA THR A 26 -6.84 29.26 -1.43
C THR A 26 -7.47 28.45 -0.30
N TYR A 27 -6.99 28.67 0.93
CA TYR A 27 -7.52 28.06 2.16
C TYR A 27 -7.26 28.97 3.37
N GLU A 28 -7.96 28.72 4.47
CA GLU A 28 -7.71 29.42 5.74
C GLU A 28 -6.62 28.72 6.55
N VAL A 29 -5.58 29.46 6.95
CA VAL A 29 -4.51 28.92 7.80
C VAL A 29 -5.06 28.56 9.18
N GLY A 30 -4.87 27.32 9.62
CA GLY A 30 -5.48 26.80 10.85
C GLY A 30 -6.98 26.48 10.74
N GLY A 31 -7.60 26.72 9.58
CA GLY A 31 -8.97 26.30 9.29
C GLY A 31 -9.05 24.87 8.78
N GLU A 32 -10.24 24.44 8.35
CA GLU A 32 -10.44 23.15 7.70
C GLU A 32 -9.88 23.13 6.27
N CYS A 33 -9.24 22.03 5.87
CA CYS A 33 -8.77 21.87 4.50
C CYS A 33 -9.95 21.71 3.52
N PRO A 34 -9.91 22.38 2.36
CA PRO A 34 -10.85 22.13 1.28
C PRO A 34 -10.82 20.66 0.84
N VAL A 35 -11.98 20.11 0.47
CA VAL A 35 -12.09 18.77 -0.12
C VAL A 35 -11.85 18.86 -1.62
N ASP A 36 -10.58 18.77 -2.03
CA ASP A 36 -10.18 18.95 -3.42
C ASP A 36 -9.10 17.94 -3.87
N ASP A 37 -9.15 16.72 -3.34
CA ASP A 37 -8.23 15.63 -3.65
C ASP A 37 -8.12 15.36 -5.17
N VAL A 38 -9.23 15.46 -5.90
CA VAL A 38 -9.26 15.29 -7.36
C VAL A 38 -8.51 16.43 -8.07
N PHE A 39 -8.60 17.65 -7.54
CA PHE A 39 -7.90 18.81 -8.07
C PHE A 39 -6.39 18.73 -7.79
N ALA A 40 -6.02 18.36 -6.56
CA ALA A 40 -4.65 18.07 -6.16
C ALA A 40 -4.03 17.00 -7.07
N GLN A 41 -4.73 15.87 -7.28
CA GLN A 41 -4.27 14.79 -8.14
C GLN A 41 -4.04 15.25 -9.58
N ARG A 42 -4.94 16.09 -10.12
CA ARG A 42 -4.79 16.63 -11.48
C ARG A 42 -3.53 17.50 -11.61
N LEU A 43 -3.22 18.31 -10.60
CA LEU A 43 -1.99 19.12 -10.58
C LEU A 43 -0.75 18.23 -10.53
N MET A 44 -0.74 17.19 -9.69
CA MET A 44 0.37 16.23 -9.62
C MET A 44 0.61 15.54 -10.97
N LEU A 45 -0.45 15.05 -11.62
CA LEU A 45 -0.37 14.43 -12.96
C LEU A 45 0.13 15.39 -14.05
N LYS A 46 -0.03 16.70 -13.87
CA LYS A 46 0.55 17.74 -14.74
C LYS A 46 2.03 18.05 -14.43
N GLY A 47 2.65 17.33 -13.50
CA GLY A 47 4.05 17.50 -13.10
C GLY A 47 4.26 18.51 -11.96
N CYS A 48 3.21 18.86 -11.22
CA CYS A 48 3.30 19.76 -10.06
C CYS A 48 3.73 19.05 -8.77
N GLU A 49 4.44 17.92 -8.87
CA GLU A 49 4.89 17.14 -7.73
C GLU A 49 6.31 17.58 -7.30
N PRO A 50 6.55 17.85 -5.99
CA PRO A 50 5.57 17.87 -4.91
C PRO A 50 4.67 19.11 -4.96
N LEU A 51 3.41 18.96 -4.53
CA LEU A 51 2.52 20.10 -4.31
C LEU A 51 2.97 20.92 -3.10
N PRO A 52 2.65 22.23 -3.05
CA PRO A 52 2.92 23.01 -1.85
C PRO A 52 2.14 22.47 -0.66
N ARG A 53 2.79 22.40 0.51
CA ARG A 53 2.15 21.96 1.75
C ARG A 53 1.14 23.00 2.23
N ARG A 54 -0.06 22.54 2.60
CA ARG A 54 -1.07 23.39 3.22
C ARG A 54 -0.94 23.39 4.74
N ARG A 55 -1.31 24.52 5.35
CA ARG A 55 -1.34 24.73 6.81
C ARG A 55 -2.77 24.73 7.35
N CYS A 56 -3.65 23.93 6.78
CA CYS A 56 -5.01 23.69 7.24
C CYS A 56 -5.06 22.36 8.01
N HIS A 57 -6.11 22.15 8.80
CA HIS A 57 -6.37 20.90 9.50
C HIS A 57 -7.25 19.99 8.65
N PRO A 58 -6.96 18.67 8.59
CA PRO A 58 -7.85 17.74 7.93
C PRO A 58 -9.21 17.73 8.64
N LYS A 59 -10.27 17.57 7.86
CA LYS A 59 -11.63 17.45 8.39
C LYS A 59 -11.69 16.27 9.37
N THR A 60 -12.26 16.50 10.54
CA THR A 60 -12.47 15.44 11.54
C THR A 60 -13.82 14.78 11.30
N PRO A 61 -13.93 13.44 11.34
CA PRO A 61 -15.22 12.77 11.26
C PRO A 61 -16.16 13.24 12.38
N ALA A 62 -17.38 13.59 12.01
CA ALA A 62 -18.40 13.93 13.00
C ALA A 62 -18.78 12.69 13.81
N ASN A 63 -18.85 12.82 15.14
CA ASN A 63 -19.18 11.72 16.06
C ASN A 63 -18.21 10.52 16.00
N TYR A 64 -16.91 10.80 15.86
CA TYR A 64 -15.88 9.77 15.92
C TYR A 64 -16.01 8.91 17.19
N VAL A 65 -16.03 7.59 17.00
CA VAL A 65 -16.06 6.61 18.09
C VAL A 65 -14.70 5.94 18.17
N GLU A 66 -14.19 5.75 19.39
CA GLU A 66 -12.97 4.97 19.56
C GLU A 66 -13.15 3.57 18.93
N PRO A 67 -12.19 3.09 18.14
CA PRO A 67 -12.27 1.79 17.50
C PRO A 67 -12.41 0.67 18.52
N THR A 68 -13.05 -0.43 18.10
CA THR A 68 -13.15 -1.66 18.89
C THR A 68 -11.77 -2.10 19.37
N PRO A 69 -11.62 -2.60 20.61
CA PRO A 69 -10.34 -3.15 21.08
C PRO A 69 -10.00 -4.48 20.39
N PHE A 70 -8.72 -4.84 20.44
CA PHE A 70 -8.25 -6.16 20.05
C PHE A 70 -8.80 -7.23 21.02
N PRO A 71 -9.15 -8.44 20.56
CA PRO A 71 -9.02 -8.96 19.19
C PRO A 71 -10.22 -8.66 18.27
N GLN A 72 -11.33 -8.15 18.80
CA GLN A 72 -12.55 -7.95 18.02
C GLN A 72 -12.35 -6.97 16.86
N SER A 73 -11.42 -6.03 16.99
CA SER A 73 -11.09 -5.05 15.96
C SER A 73 -10.60 -5.64 14.64
N LEU A 74 -10.09 -6.88 14.62
CA LEU A 74 -9.57 -7.50 13.39
C LEU A 74 -10.69 -7.71 12.37
N TRP A 75 -11.79 -8.35 12.76
CA TRP A 75 -12.81 -8.79 11.79
C TRP A 75 -14.12 -8.02 11.88
N THR A 76 -14.12 -6.89 12.60
CA THR A 76 -15.32 -6.07 12.78
C THR A 76 -15.28 -4.85 11.87
N THR A 77 -16.33 -4.63 11.10
CA THR A 77 -16.49 -3.41 10.30
C THR A 77 -16.58 -2.20 11.23
N PRO A 78 -15.74 -1.17 11.06
CA PRO A 78 -15.82 0.05 11.86
C PRO A 78 -17.14 0.81 11.65
N PRO A 79 -17.54 1.68 12.58
CA PRO A 79 -18.69 2.56 12.38
C PRO A 79 -18.38 3.56 11.26
N ASP A 80 -19.38 3.94 10.45
CA ASP A 80 -19.19 4.91 9.35
C ASP A 80 -18.63 6.27 9.82
N ALA A 81 -18.78 6.62 11.10
CA ALA A 81 -18.20 7.83 11.69
C ALA A 81 -16.67 7.75 11.90
N SER A 82 -15.99 6.65 11.56
CA SER A 82 -14.54 6.51 11.76
C SER A 82 -13.70 7.27 10.74
N ILE A 83 -14.25 7.61 9.56
CA ILE A 83 -13.53 8.31 8.48
C ILE A 83 -14.39 9.40 7.82
N VAL A 84 -13.73 10.32 7.10
CA VAL A 84 -14.41 11.32 6.27
C VAL A 84 -14.70 10.72 4.89
N TRP A 85 -15.98 10.63 4.52
CA TRP A 85 -16.42 9.99 3.27
C TRP A 85 -16.42 10.89 2.04
N ASP A 86 -16.28 12.21 2.20
CA ASP A 86 -16.38 13.19 1.12
C ASP A 86 -15.54 12.86 -0.14
N PRO A 87 -14.27 12.43 -0.04
CA PRO A 87 -13.45 12.13 -1.23
C PRO A 87 -13.80 10.80 -1.92
N TYR A 88 -14.60 9.94 -1.30
CA TYR A 88 -14.87 8.58 -1.78
C TYR A 88 -16.19 8.49 -2.53
N THR A 89 -16.25 7.57 -3.50
CA THR A 89 -17.50 7.25 -4.21
C THR A 89 -18.50 6.54 -3.29
N CYS A 90 -18.02 5.62 -2.46
CA CYS A 90 -18.81 5.05 -1.37
C CYS A 90 -18.91 6.02 -0.19
N LYS A 91 -20.08 6.05 0.46
CA LYS A 91 -20.38 6.92 1.61
C LYS A 91 -20.65 6.16 2.92
N SER A 92 -20.37 4.86 2.92
CA SER A 92 -20.47 3.97 4.09
C SER A 92 -19.63 2.72 3.87
N TYR A 93 -19.25 2.04 4.95
CA TYR A 93 -18.62 0.72 4.88
C TYR A 93 -19.56 -0.31 4.26
N GLN A 94 -20.87 -0.17 4.47
CA GLN A 94 -21.85 -1.04 3.83
C GLN A 94 -21.80 -0.93 2.29
N CYS A 95 -21.61 0.28 1.74
CA CYS A 95 -21.39 0.46 0.31
C CYS A 95 -20.15 -0.29 -0.19
N LEU A 96 -19.06 -0.29 0.59
CA LEU A 96 -17.84 -1.02 0.25
C LEU A 96 -18.07 -2.54 0.28
N ILE A 97 -18.82 -3.05 1.26
CA ILE A 97 -19.21 -4.46 1.37
C ILE A 97 -20.10 -4.89 0.19
N ASP A 98 -21.09 -4.07 -0.16
CA ASP A 98 -22.05 -4.37 -1.23
C ASP A 98 -21.46 -4.20 -2.64
N ARG A 99 -20.28 -3.58 -2.78
CA ARG A 99 -19.56 -3.42 -4.04
C ARG A 99 -19.30 -4.76 -4.74
N LYS A 100 -19.21 -5.87 -3.99
CA LYS A 100 -19.11 -7.23 -4.55
C LYS A 100 -20.26 -7.59 -5.48
N LYS A 101 -21.44 -7.00 -5.27
CA LYS A 101 -22.66 -7.22 -6.06
C LYS A 101 -22.78 -6.25 -7.24
N ALA A 102 -21.99 -5.17 -7.27
CA ALA A 102 -22.09 -4.16 -8.31
C ALA A 102 -21.50 -4.64 -9.65
N PRO A 103 -22.11 -4.30 -10.79
CA PRO A 103 -21.50 -4.54 -12.10
C PRO A 103 -20.27 -3.64 -12.29
N GLY A 104 -19.24 -4.15 -12.96
CA GLY A 104 -17.98 -3.43 -13.20
C GLY A 104 -16.74 -4.17 -12.69
N TYR A 105 -15.58 -3.76 -13.23
CA TYR A 105 -14.26 -4.18 -12.78
C TYR A 105 -13.72 -3.12 -11.80
N PHE A 106 -13.48 -3.53 -10.56
CA PHE A 106 -12.86 -2.72 -9.54
C PHE A 106 -11.72 -3.52 -8.94
N ASP A 107 -10.54 -2.91 -8.78
CA ASP A 107 -9.34 -3.60 -8.26
C ASP A 107 -9.58 -4.22 -6.87
N CYS A 108 -10.49 -3.64 -6.08
CA CYS A 108 -10.93 -4.17 -4.81
C CYS A 108 -12.47 -4.25 -4.75
N LYS A 109 -13.02 -5.38 -5.21
CA LYS A 109 -14.47 -5.59 -5.29
C LYS A 109 -15.06 -6.20 -4.01
N ASP A 110 -14.30 -7.04 -3.32
CA ASP A 110 -14.73 -7.84 -2.18
C ASP A 110 -13.78 -7.76 -0.96
N CYS A 111 -12.76 -6.89 -0.97
CA CYS A 111 -11.80 -6.82 0.14
C CYS A 111 -12.38 -6.26 1.45
N PHE A 112 -13.57 -5.67 1.44
CA PHE A 112 -14.25 -5.21 2.66
C PHE A 112 -15.20 -6.28 3.26
N ASP A 113 -15.29 -7.48 2.68
CA ASP A 113 -16.03 -8.62 3.24
C ASP A 113 -15.22 -9.29 4.36
N LEU A 114 -15.16 -8.62 5.52
CA LEU A 114 -14.32 -9.02 6.67
C LEU A 114 -14.73 -10.36 7.27
N ASP A 115 -16.01 -10.70 7.30
CA ASP A 115 -16.48 -12.01 7.80
C ASP A 115 -16.37 -13.13 6.75
N GLY A 116 -16.06 -12.78 5.50
CA GLY A 116 -15.99 -13.70 4.38
C GLY A 116 -14.56 -13.89 3.87
N ARG A 117 -14.35 -13.52 2.61
CA ARG A 117 -13.10 -13.79 1.88
C ARG A 117 -11.89 -13.21 2.60
N GLU A 118 -11.98 -12.00 3.12
CA GLU A 118 -10.82 -11.30 3.68
C GLU A 118 -10.23 -12.05 4.88
N LYS A 119 -11.07 -12.43 5.85
CA LYS A 119 -10.64 -13.25 7.00
C LYS A 119 -10.05 -14.59 6.60
N SER A 120 -10.68 -15.29 5.67
CA SER A 120 -10.15 -16.56 5.18
C SER A 120 -8.83 -16.39 4.42
N ARG A 121 -8.65 -15.30 3.68
CA ARG A 121 -7.44 -15.01 2.89
C ARG A 121 -6.22 -14.85 3.77
N TRP A 122 -6.35 -14.15 4.90
CA TRP A 122 -5.22 -13.87 5.78
C TRP A 122 -4.92 -15.00 6.76
N LEU A 123 -5.92 -15.75 7.20
CA LEU A 123 -5.75 -16.80 8.22
C LEU A 123 -5.47 -18.19 7.64
N PHE A 124 -5.71 -18.41 6.35
CA PHE A 124 -5.58 -19.73 5.74
C PHE A 124 -4.23 -19.90 5.06
N ASP A 125 -3.57 -21.02 5.34
CA ASP A 125 -2.46 -21.54 4.54
C ASP A 125 -2.88 -22.87 3.94
N ASN A 126 -2.80 -22.97 2.61
CA ASN A 126 -3.08 -24.21 1.88
C ASN A 126 -1.80 -25.02 1.59
N GLY A 127 -0.64 -24.58 2.08
CA GLY A 127 0.66 -25.16 1.81
C GLY A 127 1.12 -25.00 0.35
N ARG A 128 0.50 -24.08 -0.40
CA ARG A 128 0.80 -23.82 -1.83
C ARG A 128 1.45 -22.44 -1.99
N LEU A 129 0.76 -21.49 -2.60
CA LEU A 129 1.30 -20.17 -2.90
C LEU A 129 1.03 -19.16 -1.77
N ASP A 130 -0.07 -19.31 -1.05
CA ASP A 130 -0.46 -18.37 0.00
C ASP A 130 0.40 -18.52 1.25
N TYR A 131 0.65 -17.41 1.96
CA TYR A 131 1.21 -17.44 3.31
C TYR A 131 0.17 -16.91 4.30
N GLY A 132 -0.13 -17.67 5.35
CA GLY A 132 -0.97 -17.18 6.44
C GLY A 132 -0.26 -16.08 7.23
N ILE A 133 -1.00 -15.04 7.66
CA ILE A 133 -0.45 -13.94 8.46
C ILE A 133 0.22 -14.43 9.74
N ASP A 134 -0.35 -15.47 10.37
CA ASP A 134 0.23 -16.06 11.58
C ASP A 134 1.62 -16.63 11.33
N GLN A 135 1.82 -17.31 10.20
CA GLN A 135 3.12 -17.88 9.83
C GLN A 135 4.14 -16.79 9.52
N VAL A 136 3.72 -15.72 8.85
CA VAL A 136 4.60 -14.56 8.57
C VAL A 136 5.03 -13.92 9.87
N LEU A 137 4.10 -13.72 10.81
CA LEU A 137 4.38 -13.09 12.10
C LEU A 137 5.23 -14.00 13.02
N GLU A 138 5.09 -15.32 12.91
CA GLU A 138 5.92 -16.32 13.61
C GLU A 138 7.38 -16.35 13.14
N THR A 139 7.72 -15.78 11.97
CA THR A 139 9.13 -15.65 11.55
C THR A 139 9.94 -14.66 12.41
N ARG A 140 9.26 -13.99 13.35
CA ARG A 140 9.85 -13.01 14.26
C ARG A 140 9.41 -13.26 15.70
N PRO A 141 10.23 -12.83 16.67
CA PRO A 141 9.79 -12.84 18.06
C PRO A 141 8.51 -12.02 18.24
N HIS A 142 7.60 -12.51 19.09
CA HIS A 142 6.45 -11.72 19.51
C HIS A 142 6.94 -10.37 20.09
N GLY A 143 6.28 -9.29 19.70
CA GLY A 143 6.62 -7.91 20.08
C GLY A 143 7.30 -7.08 18.97
N THR A 144 7.94 -7.70 17.97
CA THR A 144 8.86 -6.97 17.09
C THR A 144 8.19 -6.28 15.91
N ILE A 145 7.22 -6.95 15.27
CA ILE A 145 6.43 -6.40 14.16
C ILE A 145 5.36 -5.49 14.76
N ARG A 146 5.41 -4.19 14.46
CA ARG A 146 4.59 -3.15 15.07
C ARG A 146 3.89 -2.28 14.04
N ILE A 147 4.54 -2.00 12.92
CA ILE A 147 4.06 -1.09 11.88
C ILE A 147 4.22 -1.79 10.53
N GLY A 148 3.11 -2.06 9.87
CA GLY A 148 3.05 -2.63 8.53
C GLY A 148 2.53 -1.64 7.49
N PHE A 149 2.89 -1.87 6.23
CA PHE A 149 2.31 -1.19 5.09
C PHE A 149 1.87 -2.22 4.03
N ASP A 150 0.70 -2.01 3.44
CA ASP A 150 0.12 -2.92 2.45
C ASP A 150 -0.05 -2.23 1.10
N ILE A 151 0.77 -2.62 0.12
CA ILE A 151 0.73 -2.11 -1.25
C ILE A 151 -0.40 -2.83 -1.99
N GLY A 152 -1.49 -2.09 -2.18
CA GLY A 152 -2.68 -2.63 -2.83
C GLY A 152 -3.61 -3.40 -1.91
N GLY A 153 -3.50 -3.19 -0.60
CA GLY A 153 -4.25 -3.95 0.39
C GLY A 153 -5.76 -3.88 0.27
N GLY A 154 -6.32 -2.98 -0.55
CA GLY A 154 -7.76 -2.77 -0.68
C GLY A 154 -8.36 -2.18 0.61
N SER A 155 -8.45 -3.01 1.65
CA SER A 155 -8.98 -2.78 3.00
C SER A 155 -7.94 -2.26 4.01
N GLY A 156 -6.63 -2.37 3.73
CA GLY A 156 -5.56 -1.86 4.59
C GLY A 156 -5.37 -2.62 5.91
N HIS A 157 -5.43 -3.96 5.86
CA HIS A 157 -5.61 -4.84 7.03
C HIS A 157 -4.32 -5.26 7.77
N ILE A 158 -3.15 -4.72 7.40
CA ILE A 158 -1.86 -5.14 8.00
C ILE A 158 -1.53 -4.29 9.21
N CYS A 159 -2.27 -4.47 10.31
CA CYS A 159 -1.88 -4.02 11.64
C CYS A 159 -2.54 -4.94 12.67
N GLY A 160 -1.78 -5.77 13.41
CA GLY A 160 -2.36 -6.47 14.55
C GLY A 160 -1.72 -7.78 15.01
N LYS A 161 -0.43 -7.80 15.32
CA LYS A 161 0.05 -8.53 16.51
C LYS A 161 1.13 -7.68 17.12
N ASN A 162 0.84 -7.05 18.26
CA ASN A 162 1.70 -6.98 19.44
C ASN A 162 1.10 -6.00 20.45
N GLU A 163 0.97 -6.49 21.67
CA GLU A 163 0.31 -5.81 22.77
C GLU A 163 0.96 -4.45 23.08
N GLY A 164 0.11 -3.48 23.45
CA GLY A 164 0.54 -2.24 24.07
C GLY A 164 0.73 -1.06 23.14
N LYS A 165 -0.30 -0.67 22.37
CA LYS A 165 -0.79 0.71 22.22
C LYS A 165 -1.92 0.79 21.19
N LYS A 166 -2.94 1.58 21.51
CA LYS A 166 -4.08 1.96 20.67
C LYS A 166 -3.59 2.50 19.32
N TYR A 167 -3.71 1.73 18.24
CA TYR A 167 -3.61 2.26 16.88
C TYR A 167 -4.59 1.52 15.97
N ASN A 168 -5.83 2.02 15.92
CA ASN A 168 -6.77 1.73 14.85
C ASN A 168 -7.04 3.05 14.12
N HIS A 169 -5.99 3.61 13.51
CA HIS A 169 -6.17 4.56 12.43
C HIS A 169 -5.84 3.82 11.15
N HIS A 170 -6.89 3.38 10.44
CA HIS A 170 -6.79 3.06 9.03
C HIS A 170 -6.49 4.35 8.27
N HIS A 171 -5.21 4.74 8.23
CA HIS A 171 -4.76 5.61 7.16
C HIS A 171 -4.56 4.73 5.94
N GLN A 172 -5.65 4.59 5.19
CA GLN A 172 -5.55 4.31 3.77
C GLN A 172 -4.73 5.46 3.19
N LEU A 173 -3.44 5.22 2.95
CA LEU A 173 -2.64 6.14 2.14
C LEU A 173 -3.20 6.05 0.72
N HIS A 174 -4.23 6.85 0.48
CA HIS A 174 -4.95 6.96 -0.79
C HIS A 174 -4.11 7.62 -1.91
N GLU A 175 -2.81 7.76 -1.67
CA GLU A 175 -1.89 8.46 -2.56
C GLU A 175 -0.89 7.53 -3.26
N PHE A 176 -0.78 6.25 -2.90
CA PHE A 176 -0.04 5.28 -3.72
C PHE A 176 -0.88 4.77 -4.89
N ARG A 177 -1.37 5.69 -5.73
CA ARG A 177 -2.05 5.34 -7.00
C ARG A 177 -1.07 5.07 -8.14
N CYS A 178 0.22 5.33 -7.94
CA CYS A 178 1.23 5.07 -8.95
C CYS A 178 2.43 4.37 -8.33
N VAL A 179 2.76 3.19 -8.87
CA VAL A 179 4.03 2.48 -8.61
C VAL A 179 5.24 3.37 -8.96
N SER A 180 5.03 4.45 -9.72
CA SER A 180 6.07 5.43 -10.06
C SER A 180 6.43 6.40 -8.94
N GLN A 181 5.69 6.45 -7.85
CA GLN A 181 5.95 7.38 -6.75
C GLN A 181 6.77 6.70 -5.65
N ARG A 182 7.47 7.52 -4.86
CA ARG A 182 8.26 7.07 -3.72
C ARG A 182 7.37 6.94 -2.48
N LEU A 183 7.48 5.83 -1.76
CA LEU A 183 6.81 5.54 -0.51
C LEU A 183 7.03 6.69 0.47
N PRO A 184 5.94 7.29 1.01
CA PRO A 184 5.99 8.50 1.84
C PRO A 184 6.45 8.19 3.27
N PHE A 185 7.34 7.22 3.44
CA PHE A 185 7.92 6.84 4.71
C PHE A 185 9.41 7.18 4.72
N PHE A 186 9.92 7.53 5.89
CA PHE A 186 11.35 7.65 6.10
C PHE A 186 12.03 6.28 6.03
N ASP A 187 13.33 6.31 5.79
CA ASP A 187 14.17 5.12 5.73
C ASP A 187 14.08 4.36 7.05
N ASN A 188 14.04 3.03 6.99
CA ASN A 188 14.03 2.14 8.16
C ASN A 188 12.84 2.35 9.14
N THR A 189 11.67 2.73 8.63
CA THR A 189 10.48 2.99 9.45
C THR A 189 9.63 1.72 9.69
N LEU A 190 9.44 0.91 8.65
CA LEU A 190 8.44 -0.15 8.62
C LEU A 190 9.02 -1.52 9.00
N ASP A 191 8.24 -2.33 9.72
CA ASP A 191 8.57 -3.73 10.00
C ASP A 191 8.33 -4.63 8.82
N ILE A 192 7.20 -4.40 8.16
CA ILE A 192 6.68 -5.28 7.15
C ILE A 192 6.05 -4.44 6.05
N VAL A 193 6.40 -4.77 4.81
CA VAL A 193 5.69 -4.30 3.63
C VAL A 193 5.09 -5.54 2.98
N HIS A 194 3.82 -5.49 2.67
CA HIS A 194 3.15 -6.53 1.90
C HIS A 194 2.74 -6.00 0.54
N SER A 195 2.70 -6.86 -0.46
CA SER A 195 2.01 -6.58 -1.70
C SER A 195 1.37 -7.84 -2.24
N MET A 196 0.09 -7.75 -2.58
CA MET A 196 -0.64 -8.82 -3.24
C MET A 196 -1.26 -8.32 -4.53
N HIS A 197 -1.01 -9.03 -5.64
CA HIS A 197 -1.55 -8.76 -6.98
C HIS A 197 -1.25 -7.39 -7.61
N VAL A 198 -0.65 -6.43 -6.89
CA VAL A 198 -0.28 -5.12 -7.45
C VAL A 198 1.04 -5.17 -8.18
N LEU A 199 2.08 -5.69 -7.53
CA LEU A 199 3.36 -5.90 -8.20
C LEU A 199 3.26 -7.12 -9.11
N SER A 200 3.51 -6.91 -10.41
CA SER A 200 3.37 -7.92 -11.46
C SER A 200 4.07 -7.44 -12.74
N ASN A 201 4.16 -8.32 -13.74
CA ASN A 201 4.85 -8.07 -15.01
C ASN A 201 4.25 -6.97 -15.91
N TRP A 202 3.11 -6.36 -15.53
CA TRP A 202 2.59 -5.17 -16.22
C TRP A 202 3.42 -3.92 -15.95
N ILE A 203 4.19 -3.92 -14.84
CA ILE A 203 5.09 -2.84 -14.48
C ILE A 203 6.39 -3.01 -15.28
N PRO A 204 6.88 -1.96 -15.97
CA PRO A 204 8.17 -2.02 -16.64
C PRO A 204 9.30 -2.37 -15.66
N ASP A 205 10.22 -3.26 -16.07
CA ASP A 205 11.23 -3.85 -15.18
C ASP A 205 12.04 -2.81 -14.39
N ALA A 206 12.45 -1.70 -15.02
CA ALA A 206 13.18 -0.63 -14.36
C ALA A 206 12.35 0.04 -13.24
N MET A 207 11.05 0.24 -13.47
CA MET A 207 10.14 0.83 -12.48
C MET A 207 9.87 -0.13 -11.32
N LEU A 208 9.75 -1.43 -11.61
CA LEU A 208 9.62 -2.46 -10.59
C LEU A 208 10.89 -2.50 -9.71
N GLU A 209 12.08 -2.46 -10.32
CA GLU A 209 13.34 -2.43 -9.58
C GLU A 209 13.45 -1.20 -8.67
N PHE A 210 13.09 -0.01 -9.16
CA PHE A 210 13.01 1.19 -8.32
C PHE A 210 12.02 1.03 -7.15
N THR A 211 10.87 0.41 -7.40
CA THR A 211 9.87 0.13 -6.36
C THR A 211 10.44 -0.80 -5.30
N LEU A 212 11.15 -1.86 -5.70
CA LEU A 212 11.79 -2.80 -4.77
C LEU A 212 12.88 -2.14 -3.93
N TYR A 213 13.71 -1.27 -4.52
CA TYR A 213 14.67 -0.45 -3.77
C TYR A 213 13.99 0.47 -2.77
N ASP A 214 12.83 1.01 -3.14
CA ASP A 214 12.10 1.90 -2.25
C ASP A 214 11.43 1.15 -1.09
N ILE A 215 10.92 -0.06 -1.33
CA ILE A 215 10.48 -1.00 -0.29
C ILE A 215 11.66 -1.35 0.64
N TYR A 216 12.81 -1.71 0.07
CA TYR A 216 14.02 -2.04 0.83
C TYR A 216 14.48 -0.87 1.73
N ARG A 217 14.36 0.35 1.22
CA ARG A 217 14.71 1.57 1.96
C ARG A 217 13.80 1.79 3.18
N VAL A 218 12.48 1.68 3.02
CA VAL A 218 11.53 1.95 4.12
C VAL A 218 11.51 0.87 5.18
N LEU A 219 11.91 -0.36 4.84
CA LEU A 219 12.07 -1.46 5.78
C LEU A 219 13.26 -1.23 6.70
N ARG A 220 13.10 -1.47 8.00
CA ARG A 220 14.24 -1.51 8.94
C ARG A 220 15.10 -2.76 8.74
N PRO A 221 16.35 -2.79 9.24
CA PRO A 221 17.13 -4.03 9.32
C PRO A 221 16.32 -5.15 9.98
N GLY A 222 16.27 -6.33 9.35
CA GLY A 222 15.43 -7.45 9.78
C GLY A 222 13.95 -7.35 9.40
N GLY A 223 13.55 -6.26 8.73
CA GLY A 223 12.21 -6.05 8.21
C GLY A 223 11.84 -7.04 7.10
N LEU A 224 10.55 -7.27 6.91
CA LEU A 224 10.00 -8.26 6.02
C LEU A 224 9.34 -7.61 4.80
N PHE A 225 9.67 -8.11 3.62
CA PHE A 225 8.86 -7.88 2.43
C PHE A 225 8.09 -9.17 2.12
N TRP A 226 6.77 -9.11 2.26
CA TRP A 226 5.86 -10.20 1.96
C TRP A 226 5.23 -9.96 0.59
N LEU A 227 5.72 -10.68 -0.41
CA LEU A 227 5.20 -10.63 -1.77
C LEU A 227 4.27 -11.82 -2.00
N ASP A 228 3.03 -11.55 -2.42
CA ASP A 228 2.04 -12.59 -2.65
C ASP A 228 1.46 -12.52 -4.07
N HIS A 229 1.40 -13.67 -4.74
CA HIS A 229 0.81 -13.84 -6.07
C HIS A 229 1.33 -12.85 -7.13
N PHE A 230 2.63 -12.62 -7.16
CA PHE A 230 3.31 -11.89 -8.23
C PHE A 230 3.20 -12.67 -9.53
N PHE A 231 2.60 -12.08 -10.56
CA PHE A 231 2.42 -12.74 -11.85
C PHE A 231 3.56 -12.44 -12.81
N CYS A 232 4.07 -13.47 -13.48
CA CYS A 232 5.06 -13.34 -14.54
C CYS A 232 4.99 -14.48 -15.57
N LEU A 233 5.70 -14.29 -16.69
CA LEU A 233 6.00 -15.38 -17.61
C LEU A 233 7.16 -16.22 -17.07
N GLY A 234 7.13 -17.54 -17.30
CA GLY A 234 8.16 -18.46 -16.82
C GLY A 234 9.55 -18.16 -17.37
N SER A 235 9.64 -17.57 -18.57
CA SER A 235 10.91 -17.07 -19.12
C SER A 235 11.52 -15.93 -18.29
N GLN A 236 10.67 -15.05 -17.74
CA GLN A 236 11.10 -13.88 -16.96
C GLN A 236 11.45 -14.23 -15.52
N LEU A 237 10.93 -15.34 -14.98
CA LEU A 237 11.12 -15.72 -13.59
C LEU A 237 12.60 -15.78 -13.19
N ASN A 238 13.36 -16.66 -13.83
CA ASN A 238 14.77 -16.89 -13.50
C ASN A 238 15.72 -15.92 -14.23
N GLN A 239 15.27 -15.30 -15.33
CA GLN A 239 16.13 -14.41 -16.14
C GLN A 239 16.04 -12.95 -15.70
N THR A 240 14.90 -12.53 -15.15
CA THR A 240 14.62 -11.13 -14.81
C THR A 240 14.35 -10.94 -13.33
N TYR A 241 13.32 -11.59 -12.78
CA TYR A 241 12.78 -11.23 -11.46
C TYR A 241 13.57 -11.78 -10.29
N VAL A 242 14.02 -13.04 -10.34
CA VAL A 242 14.90 -13.61 -9.31
C VAL A 242 16.21 -12.79 -9.20
N PRO A 243 16.95 -12.54 -10.30
CA PRO A 243 18.14 -11.69 -10.24
C PRO A 243 17.86 -10.26 -9.78
N MET A 244 16.69 -9.70 -10.09
CA MET A 244 16.31 -8.36 -9.65
C MET A 244 16.16 -8.29 -8.12
N LEU A 245 15.49 -9.26 -7.52
CA LEU A 245 15.34 -9.33 -6.05
C LEU A 245 16.69 -9.54 -5.35
N ASP A 246 17.56 -10.37 -5.93
CA ASP A 246 18.92 -10.60 -5.41
C ASP A 246 19.76 -9.32 -5.47
N ARG A 247 19.68 -8.56 -6.58
CA ARG A 247 20.40 -7.27 -6.74
C ARG A 247 19.99 -6.23 -5.71
N VAL A 248 18.71 -6.17 -5.35
CA VAL A 248 18.20 -5.23 -4.34
C VAL A 248 18.77 -5.58 -2.95
N GLY A 249 19.13 -6.84 -2.71
CA GLY A 249 19.79 -7.30 -1.49
C GLY A 249 18.86 -7.96 -0.48
N PHE A 250 17.66 -8.38 -0.90
CA PHE A 250 16.77 -9.16 -0.04
C PHE A 250 17.29 -10.59 0.15
N ARG A 251 17.12 -11.13 1.36
CA ARG A 251 17.35 -12.54 1.68
C ARG A 251 16.03 -13.30 1.65
N SER A 252 15.93 -14.36 0.85
CA SER A 252 14.74 -15.19 0.83
C SER A 252 14.60 -16.03 2.10
N LEU A 253 13.47 -15.90 2.81
CA LEU A 253 13.08 -16.75 3.93
C LEU A 253 12.18 -17.89 3.47
N ARG A 254 11.26 -17.59 2.54
CA ARG A 254 10.37 -18.56 1.89
C ARG A 254 10.16 -18.16 0.44
N TRP A 255 10.07 -19.16 -0.44
CA TRP A 255 9.86 -18.97 -1.87
C TRP A 255 9.00 -20.08 -2.43
N ASN A 256 7.81 -19.72 -2.90
CA ASN A 256 6.86 -20.64 -3.53
C ASN A 256 6.53 -20.10 -4.92
N ALA A 257 6.68 -20.95 -5.94
CA ALA A 257 6.34 -20.62 -7.32
C ALA A 257 5.44 -21.72 -7.89
N GLY A 258 4.40 -21.32 -8.61
CA GLY A 258 3.38 -22.23 -9.11
C GLY A 258 2.91 -21.82 -10.49
N MET A 259 2.77 -22.80 -11.37
CA MET A 259 2.20 -22.57 -12.69
C MET A 259 0.73 -22.20 -12.60
N LYS A 260 0.36 -21.19 -13.36
CA LYS A 260 -1.02 -20.78 -13.54
C LYS A 260 -1.65 -21.62 -14.66
N LEU A 261 -2.61 -22.47 -14.28
CA LEU A 261 -3.17 -23.50 -15.15
C LEU A 261 -4.52 -23.13 -15.80
N ASP A 262 -5.13 -22.01 -15.41
CA ASP A 262 -6.47 -21.58 -15.82
C ASP A 262 -6.60 -21.26 -17.33
N ARG A 263 -5.52 -20.79 -17.96
CA ARG A 263 -5.50 -20.40 -19.38
C ARG A 263 -4.69 -21.35 -20.28
N GLY A 264 -4.35 -22.53 -19.77
CA GLY A 264 -3.58 -23.56 -20.46
C GLY A 264 -2.08 -23.53 -20.15
N ILE A 265 -1.49 -24.72 -20.03
CA ILE A 265 -0.07 -24.95 -19.69
C ILE A 265 0.88 -24.26 -20.68
N ASP A 266 0.49 -24.18 -21.95
CA ASP A 266 1.30 -23.64 -23.04
C ASP A 266 1.63 -22.15 -22.88
N LYS A 267 0.84 -21.41 -22.07
CA LYS A 267 1.11 -19.99 -21.82
C LYS A 267 2.31 -19.75 -20.90
N ASN A 268 2.74 -20.79 -20.17
CA ASN A 268 3.87 -20.72 -19.24
C ASN A 268 3.76 -19.49 -18.29
N GLU A 269 2.55 -19.25 -17.78
CA GLU A 269 2.23 -18.20 -16.81
C GLU A 269 2.50 -18.73 -15.38
N TRP A 270 3.07 -17.91 -14.51
CA TRP A 270 3.46 -18.29 -13.15
C TRP A 270 2.99 -17.27 -12.12
N TYR A 271 2.72 -17.77 -10.92
CA TYR A 271 2.61 -16.98 -9.71
C TYR A 271 3.78 -17.26 -8.78
N ILE A 272 4.33 -16.21 -8.20
CA ILE A 272 5.37 -16.26 -7.18
C ILE A 272 4.83 -15.64 -5.89
N SER A 273 5.03 -16.34 -4.79
CA SER A 273 4.86 -15.78 -3.46
C SER A 273 6.16 -15.97 -2.69
N ALA A 274 6.70 -14.89 -2.13
CA ALA A 274 7.96 -14.90 -1.41
C ALA A 274 7.86 -14.11 -0.10
N LEU A 275 8.49 -14.65 0.94
CA LEU A 275 8.77 -13.90 2.15
C LEU A 275 10.26 -13.58 2.16
N LEU A 276 10.56 -12.29 2.06
CA LEU A 276 11.89 -11.75 1.88
C LEU A 276 12.26 -10.91 3.11
N GLU A 277 13.53 -10.95 3.51
CA GLU A 277 14.06 -10.20 4.63
C GLU A 277 15.10 -9.19 4.17
N LYS A 278 15.04 -7.97 4.71
CA LYS A 278 16.16 -7.04 4.67
C LYS A 278 17.24 -7.48 5.67
N PRO A 279 18.48 -7.76 5.23
CA PRO A 279 19.56 -8.16 6.13
C PRO A 279 19.77 -7.19 7.30
N MET A 280 20.31 -7.70 8.40
CA MET A 280 20.62 -6.89 9.59
C MET A 280 21.84 -5.98 9.41
N THR A 281 22.65 -6.22 8.37
CA THR A 281 23.96 -5.63 8.12
C THR A 281 24.00 -4.94 6.76
#